data_AF-A0ABD3AVL3-F1
#
_entry.id   AF-A0ABD3AVL3-F1
#
_cell.length_a   1.000
_cell.length_b   1.000
_cell.length_c   1.000
_cell.angle_alpha   90.00
_cell.angle_beta   90.00
_cell.angle_gamma   90.00
#
_symmetry.space_group_name_H-M   'P 1'
#
loop_
_entity.id
_entity.type
_entity.pdbx_description
1 polymer ?
#
loop_
_entity_poly.entity_id
_entity_poly.type
_entity_poly.pdbx_seq_one_letter_code
_entity_poly.pdbx_strand_id
1 'polypeptide(L)'
;MATKTFTVVLLSLICFLNLSSIQFTLSQPTLKIPHNHQLSDELLNKGYGAMGVFDIEQYLNHLLTSARSELTHNNNNNITAITFFAVTDKGFVSQNHIGIPTTLLKYHVIPFKVDRKTLESSPVGSNFPTLLANAPPLVKTRLPYTSEVSVNDVKIMDWEIYNDGEVIVHGVDDYFNPAFAVVYPSRVAKQGLDDHRADDDEIRSPSSCKSNRSLFLVLMEEVVEWPITNVLLIALLVVMAAIILGLSCYRYLYKSWDEYLPVKTSSDDTLPLSSLIRTFV
;
A
#
# COMPACT_ATOMS: atom_id res chain seq x y z
N MET A 1 43.01 -27.69 -3.02
CA MET A 1 42.15 -26.50 -2.82
C MET A 1 40.67 -26.76 -3.12
N ALA A 2 40.33 -27.57 -4.13
CA ALA A 2 38.94 -27.89 -4.50
C ALA A 2 38.08 -28.56 -3.41
N THR A 3 38.69 -29.32 -2.49
CA THR A 3 37.98 -30.04 -1.44
C THR A 3 37.37 -29.13 -0.36
N LYS A 4 37.98 -27.97 -0.10
CA LYS A 4 37.50 -27.03 0.92
C LYS A 4 36.32 -26.17 0.41
N THR A 5 36.30 -25.87 -0.88
CA THR A 5 35.18 -25.17 -1.53
C THR A 5 33.95 -26.07 -1.64
N PHE A 6 34.14 -27.36 -1.94
CA PHE A 6 33.04 -28.31 -2.02
C PHE A 6 32.34 -28.49 -0.67
N THR A 7 33.08 -28.54 0.44
CA THR A 7 32.50 -28.67 1.79
C THR A 7 31.68 -27.45 2.20
N VAL A 8 32.07 -26.23 1.79
CA VAL A 8 31.32 -25.01 2.11
C VAL A 8 30.04 -24.92 1.29
N VAL A 9 30.08 -25.30 0.00
CA VAL A 9 28.90 -25.35 -0.85
C VAL A 9 27.92 -26.43 -0.37
N LEU A 10 28.43 -27.58 0.07
CA LEU A 10 27.60 -28.66 0.60
C LEU A 10 26.97 -28.28 1.94
N LEU A 11 27.69 -27.62 2.85
CA LEU A 11 27.11 -27.10 4.10
C LEU A 11 26.06 -26.01 3.84
N SER A 12 26.29 -25.13 2.86
CA SER A 12 25.32 -24.12 2.45
C SER A 12 24.05 -24.77 1.88
N LEU A 13 24.19 -25.77 1.01
CA LEU A 13 23.06 -26.50 0.44
C LEU A 13 22.27 -27.26 1.52
N ILE A 14 22.96 -27.85 2.50
CA ILE A 14 22.31 -28.53 3.64
C ILE A 14 21.59 -27.50 4.53
N CYS A 15 22.15 -26.31 4.75
CA CYS A 15 21.45 -25.21 5.44
C CYS A 15 20.19 -24.77 4.66
N PHE A 16 20.28 -24.61 3.34
CA PHE A 16 19.13 -24.25 2.50
C PHE A 16 18.04 -25.33 2.47
N LEU A 17 18.42 -26.62 2.42
CA LEU A 17 17.48 -27.73 2.42
C LEU A 17 16.82 -27.93 3.79
N ASN A 18 17.53 -27.67 4.89
CA ASN A 18 16.94 -27.63 6.23
C ASN A 18 16.05 -26.38 6.41
N LEU A 19 16.37 -25.25 5.78
CA LEU A 19 15.49 -24.07 5.77
C LEU A 19 14.21 -24.31 4.95
N SER A 20 14.26 -25.12 3.89
CA SER A 20 13.06 -25.54 3.14
C SER A 20 12.29 -26.68 3.82
N SER A 21 12.91 -27.38 4.77
CA SER A 21 12.28 -28.42 5.60
C SER A 21 11.71 -27.88 6.91
N ILE A 22 12.03 -26.62 7.26
CA ILE A 22 11.02 -25.78 7.88
C ILE A 22 9.94 -25.70 6.81
N GLN A 23 8.98 -26.62 6.88
CA GLN A 23 7.73 -26.41 6.21
C GLN A 23 7.30 -25.02 6.66
N PHE A 24 7.39 -24.07 5.74
CA PHE A 24 6.38 -23.04 5.65
C PHE A 24 5.11 -23.86 5.35
N THR A 25 4.59 -24.48 6.41
CA THR A 25 3.18 -24.56 6.55
C THR A 25 2.78 -23.10 6.36
N LEU A 26 2.27 -22.81 5.16
CA LEU A 26 1.04 -22.06 5.04
C LEU A 26 -0.03 -22.75 5.91
N SER A 27 0.23 -22.93 7.20
CA SER A 27 -0.58 -22.28 8.20
C SER A 27 -0.69 -20.84 7.69
N GLN A 28 -1.68 -20.61 6.83
CA GLN A 28 -2.57 -19.49 7.08
C GLN A 28 -2.62 -19.38 8.60
N PRO A 29 -2.29 -18.23 9.21
CA PRO A 29 -2.65 -18.06 10.59
C PRO A 29 -4.18 -18.20 10.61
N THR A 30 -4.68 -19.42 10.77
CA THR A 30 -5.92 -19.70 11.46
C THR A 30 -5.60 -19.41 12.92
N LEU A 31 -5.21 -18.16 13.17
CA LEU A 31 -5.58 -17.49 14.39
C LEU A 31 -7.08 -17.62 14.33
N LYS A 32 -7.61 -18.51 15.16
CA LYS A 32 -9.04 -18.62 15.42
C LYS A 32 -9.39 -17.32 16.10
N ILE A 33 -9.46 -16.26 15.31
CA ILE A 33 -9.90 -14.97 15.77
C ILE A 33 -11.41 -15.09 15.77
N PRO A 34 -12.07 -14.92 16.92
CA PRO A 34 -13.50 -14.76 16.94
C PRO A 34 -13.76 -13.39 16.30
N HIS A 35 -13.84 -13.33 14.96
CA HIS A 35 -13.96 -12.09 14.23
C HIS A 35 -15.24 -12.05 13.42
N ASN A 36 -16.07 -11.11 13.83
CA ASN A 36 -17.30 -10.67 13.23
C ASN A 36 -16.92 -9.79 12.02
N HIS A 37 -16.72 -10.37 10.83
CA HIS A 37 -16.36 -9.70 9.56
C HIS A 37 -17.41 -8.70 9.03
N GLN A 38 -18.27 -8.20 9.89
CA GLN A 38 -19.43 -7.40 9.54
C GLN A 38 -19.05 -6.11 8.80
N LEU A 39 -17.91 -5.49 9.14
CA LEU A 39 -17.45 -4.27 8.47
C LEU A 39 -16.93 -4.57 7.05
N SER A 40 -16.04 -5.56 6.90
CA SER A 40 -15.51 -5.93 5.59
C SER A 40 -16.62 -6.39 4.64
N ASP A 41 -17.56 -7.18 5.16
CA ASP A 41 -18.70 -7.69 4.38
C ASP A 41 -19.61 -6.54 3.92
N GLU A 42 -19.89 -5.57 4.79
CA GLU A 42 -20.72 -4.41 4.46
C GLU A 42 -20.05 -3.51 3.40
N LEU A 43 -18.73 -3.31 3.51
CA LEU A 43 -17.96 -2.58 2.50
C LEU A 43 -17.97 -3.28 1.14
N LEU A 44 -17.75 -4.60 1.13
CA LEU A 44 -17.78 -5.40 -0.10
C LEU A 44 -19.17 -5.35 -0.75
N ASN A 45 -20.23 -5.50 0.04
CA ASN A 45 -21.61 -5.45 -0.44
C ASN A 45 -21.99 -4.08 -1.03
N LYS A 46 -21.35 -3.01 -0.57
CA LYS A 46 -21.56 -1.63 -1.05
C LYS A 46 -20.69 -1.25 -2.25
N GLY A 47 -19.80 -2.13 -2.71
CA GLY A 47 -18.91 -1.85 -3.85
C GLY A 47 -17.64 -1.08 -3.49
N TYR A 48 -17.19 -1.20 -2.23
CA TYR A 48 -15.90 -0.72 -1.75
C TYR A 48 -14.92 -1.88 -1.67
N GLY A 49 -14.78 -2.65 -2.76
CA GLY A 49 -14.00 -3.88 -2.81
C GLY A 49 -12.53 -3.68 -2.44
N ALA A 50 -11.91 -2.59 -2.88
CA ALA A 50 -10.51 -2.31 -2.55
C ALA A 50 -10.29 -2.07 -1.04
N MET A 51 -11.25 -1.41 -0.36
CA MET A 51 -11.21 -1.20 1.09
C MET A 51 -11.71 -2.40 1.89
N GLY A 52 -12.64 -3.20 1.34
CA GLY A 52 -13.21 -4.37 1.99
C GLY A 52 -12.31 -5.60 1.95
N VAL A 53 -11.43 -5.71 0.93
CA VAL A 53 -10.41 -6.77 0.84
C VAL A 53 -9.18 -6.47 1.70
N PHE A 54 -8.91 -5.18 1.95
CA PHE A 54 -7.94 -4.80 2.98
C PHE A 54 -8.49 -5.21 4.34
N ASP A 55 -7.66 -5.74 5.25
CA ASP A 55 -8.03 -6.04 6.65
C ASP A 55 -8.26 -4.74 7.44
N ILE A 56 -9.17 -3.89 6.94
CA ILE A 56 -9.45 -2.55 7.41
C ILE A 56 -9.99 -2.58 8.83
N GLU A 57 -10.74 -3.63 9.19
CA GLU A 57 -11.23 -3.84 10.54
C GLU A 57 -10.06 -4.02 11.53
N GLN A 58 -9.05 -4.84 11.17
CA GLN A 58 -7.87 -5.02 12.00
C GLN A 58 -7.07 -3.71 12.12
N TYR A 59 -6.92 -2.99 11.00
CA TYR A 59 -6.24 -1.69 10.98
C TYR A 59 -6.93 -0.66 11.87
N LEU A 60 -8.24 -0.47 11.72
CA LEU A 60 -9.03 0.48 12.51
C LEU A 60 -9.04 0.11 14.00
N ASN A 61 -9.16 -1.18 14.33
CA ASN A 61 -9.06 -1.67 15.70
C ASN A 61 -7.67 -1.44 16.31
N HIS A 62 -6.61 -1.63 15.54
CA HIS A 62 -5.25 -1.34 15.98
C HIS A 62 -5.07 0.16 16.22
N LEU A 63 -5.58 1.03 15.35
CA LEU A 63 -5.54 2.48 15.55
C LEU A 63 -6.28 2.89 16.82
N LEU A 64 -7.48 2.37 17.05
CA LEU A 64 -8.29 2.63 18.23
C LEU A 64 -7.58 2.15 19.51
N THR A 65 -6.97 0.96 19.48
CA THR A 65 -6.24 0.38 20.61
C THR A 65 -4.95 1.13 20.90
N SER A 66 -4.19 1.49 19.87
CA SER A 66 -2.95 2.27 19.99
C SER A 66 -3.25 3.65 20.57
N ALA A 67 -4.27 4.33 20.04
CA ALA A 67 -4.74 5.61 20.56
C ALA A 67 -5.16 5.51 22.04
N ARG A 68 -5.89 4.46 22.42
CA ARG A 68 -6.27 4.18 23.82
C ARG A 68 -5.06 3.92 24.73
N SER A 69 -4.03 3.24 24.23
CA SER A 69 -2.83 2.88 25.01
C SER A 69 -1.91 4.07 25.27
N GLU A 70 -1.76 4.99 24.32
CA GLU A 70 -0.95 6.21 24.47
C GLU A 70 -1.50 7.16 25.54
N LEU A 71 -2.78 7.05 25.88
CA LEU A 71 -3.47 7.87 26.87
C LEU A 71 -3.19 7.48 28.33
N THR A 72 -2.43 6.42 28.57
CA THR A 72 -1.99 6.06 29.94
C THR A 72 -0.89 7.01 30.46
N HIS A 73 -0.42 7.99 29.68
CA HIS A 73 0.67 8.88 30.08
C HIS A 73 0.49 10.39 29.81
N ASN A 74 -0.60 10.85 29.18
CA ASN A 74 -0.83 12.29 29.04
C ASN A 74 -2.31 12.66 28.88
N ASN A 75 -2.80 13.51 29.79
CA ASN A 75 -4.15 14.06 29.80
C ASN A 75 -4.38 14.97 28.57
N ASN A 76 -5.32 14.60 27.67
CA ASN A 76 -6.57 15.38 27.47
C ASN A 76 -7.42 15.02 26.24
N ASN A 77 -7.05 14.11 25.34
CA ASN A 77 -7.90 13.75 24.21
C ASN A 77 -8.12 12.24 24.11
N ASN A 78 -9.09 11.72 24.87
CA ASN A 78 -9.45 10.31 24.79
C ASN A 78 -10.13 10.00 23.45
N ILE A 79 -9.43 9.34 22.53
CA ILE A 79 -10.02 8.81 21.29
C ILE A 79 -10.91 7.64 21.69
N THR A 80 -12.21 7.91 21.83
CA THR A 80 -13.23 6.91 22.15
C THR A 80 -13.90 6.33 20.91
N ALA A 81 -13.85 7.07 19.80
CA ALA A 81 -14.41 6.69 18.54
C ALA A 81 -13.57 7.26 17.38
N ILE A 82 -13.69 6.64 16.22
CA ILE A 82 -13.06 7.05 14.97
C ILE A 82 -14.09 7.10 13.84
N THR A 83 -13.89 8.04 12.91
CA THR A 83 -14.65 8.09 11.67
C THR A 83 -13.71 7.86 10.50
N PHE A 84 -14.03 6.89 9.67
CA PHE A 84 -13.24 6.50 8.51
C PHE A 84 -14.01 6.82 7.21
N PHE A 85 -13.32 7.42 6.25
CA PHE A 85 -13.87 7.67 4.91
C PHE A 85 -13.34 6.64 3.91
N ALA A 86 -14.16 5.64 3.61
CA ALA A 86 -13.87 4.58 2.65
C ALA A 86 -13.97 5.11 1.22
N VAL A 87 -12.92 4.93 0.42
CA VAL A 87 -12.87 5.42 -0.97
C VAL A 87 -13.47 4.38 -1.90
N THR A 88 -14.29 4.82 -2.87
CA THR A 88 -14.86 3.92 -3.88
C THR A 88 -13.80 3.26 -4.75
N ASP A 89 -14.08 2.07 -5.29
CA ASP A 89 -13.18 1.36 -6.20
C ASP A 89 -12.78 2.19 -7.43
N LYS A 90 -13.62 3.15 -7.85
CA LYS A 90 -13.31 4.07 -8.95
C LYS A 90 -12.26 5.10 -8.55
N GLY A 91 -12.37 5.66 -7.34
CA GLY A 91 -11.36 6.55 -6.76
C GLY A 91 -10.02 5.84 -6.55
N PHE A 92 -10.03 4.52 -6.30
CA PHE A 92 -8.81 3.72 -6.26
C PHE A 92 -8.06 3.64 -7.59
N VAL A 93 -8.78 3.38 -8.68
CA VAL A 93 -8.17 3.19 -10.00
C VAL A 93 -7.62 4.50 -10.55
N SER A 94 -8.18 5.65 -10.17
CA SER A 94 -7.78 6.96 -10.69
C SER A 94 -6.36 7.38 -10.27
N GLN A 95 -5.79 6.80 -9.21
CA GLN A 95 -4.55 7.28 -8.61
C GLN A 95 -3.27 6.55 -9.04
N ASN A 96 -3.35 5.48 -9.85
CA ASN A 96 -2.19 4.70 -10.32
C ASN A 96 -1.22 4.23 -9.20
N HIS A 97 -1.68 4.12 -7.95
CA HIS A 97 -0.85 3.69 -6.83
C HIS A 97 -0.81 2.15 -6.73
N ILE A 98 0.39 1.59 -6.50
CA ILE A 98 0.56 0.18 -6.14
C ILE A 98 0.30 0.08 -4.63
N GLY A 99 -0.95 -0.17 -4.26
CA GLY A 99 -1.40 -0.20 -2.86
C GLY A 99 -1.76 1.18 -2.29
N ILE A 100 -2.31 1.19 -1.08
CA ILE A 100 -2.67 2.42 -0.35
C ILE A 100 -1.52 2.77 0.61
N PRO A 101 -0.90 3.94 0.48
CA PRO A 101 0.05 4.42 1.50
C PRO A 101 -0.62 4.55 2.86
N THR A 102 0.04 4.11 3.92
CA THR A 102 -0.52 4.16 5.29
C THR A 102 -0.77 5.61 5.72
N THR A 103 0.05 6.55 5.26
CA THR A 103 -0.12 8.00 5.46
C THR A 103 -1.42 8.53 4.86
N LEU A 104 -1.75 8.10 3.65
CA LEU A 104 -3.00 8.45 2.98
C LEU A 104 -4.20 7.86 3.73
N LEU A 105 -4.08 6.63 4.20
CA LEU A 105 -5.13 5.98 4.99
C LEU A 105 -5.36 6.72 6.33
N LYS A 106 -4.30 7.14 7.02
CA LYS A 106 -4.40 7.99 8.23
C LYS A 106 -5.09 9.33 7.96
N TYR A 107 -4.91 9.90 6.76
CA TYR A 107 -5.57 11.15 6.37
C TYR A 107 -7.09 10.98 6.16
N HIS A 108 -7.54 9.75 5.87
CA HIS A 108 -8.95 9.39 5.75
C HIS A 108 -9.62 9.07 7.09
N VAL A 109 -8.90 9.16 8.22
CA VAL A 109 -9.41 8.86 9.56
C VAL A 109 -9.50 10.13 10.39
N ILE A 110 -10.68 10.39 10.96
CA ILE A 110 -10.93 11.39 11.99
C ILE A 110 -10.90 10.70 13.37
N PRO A 111 -10.13 11.20 14.36
CA PRO A 111 -9.99 10.57 15.67
C PRO A 111 -11.15 10.88 16.64
N PHE A 112 -12.36 11.07 16.12
CA PHE A 112 -13.58 11.26 16.90
C PHE A 112 -14.82 10.92 16.06
N LYS A 113 -15.97 10.82 16.75
CA LYS A 113 -17.26 10.49 16.15
C LYS A 113 -17.78 11.63 15.27
N VAL A 114 -17.99 11.36 13.99
CA VAL A 114 -18.63 12.26 13.03
C VAL A 114 -19.69 11.46 12.29
N ASP A 115 -20.92 11.49 12.81
CA ASP A 115 -22.08 10.89 12.15
C ASP A 115 -22.63 11.81 11.04
N ARG A 116 -23.59 11.30 10.26
CA ARG A 116 -24.21 12.06 9.17
C ARG A 116 -24.77 13.39 9.66
N LYS A 117 -25.49 13.37 10.78
CA LYS A 117 -26.14 14.56 11.35
C LYS A 117 -25.11 15.61 11.76
N THR A 118 -24.02 15.19 12.38
CA THR A 118 -22.91 16.06 12.80
C THR A 118 -22.27 16.73 11.59
N LEU A 119 -21.99 15.95 10.55
CA LEU A 119 -21.39 16.49 9.34
C LEU A 119 -22.36 17.40 8.57
N GLU A 120 -23.62 17.02 8.41
CA GLU A 120 -24.66 17.82 7.74
C GLU A 120 -24.95 19.14 8.48
N SER A 121 -24.99 19.12 9.81
CA SER A 121 -25.27 20.31 10.63
C SER A 121 -24.09 21.27 10.79
N SER A 122 -22.87 20.79 10.55
CA SER A 122 -21.67 21.62 10.61
C SER A 122 -21.70 22.71 9.52
N PRO A 123 -21.24 23.95 9.80
CA PRO A 123 -21.09 24.97 8.76
C PRO A 123 -20.18 24.52 7.62
N VAL A 124 -20.41 25.06 6.41
CA VAL A 124 -19.41 24.96 5.33
C VAL A 124 -18.14 25.69 5.77
N GLY A 125 -16.98 25.08 5.60
CA GLY A 125 -15.71 25.56 6.12
C GLY A 125 -15.33 24.98 7.50
N SER A 126 -16.16 24.10 8.09
CA SER A 126 -15.79 23.40 9.32
C SER A 126 -14.60 22.47 9.13
N ASN A 127 -13.67 22.51 10.07
CA ASN A 127 -12.43 21.73 10.06
C ASN A 127 -12.58 20.47 10.93
N PHE A 128 -12.10 19.35 10.40
CA PHE A 128 -12.05 18.05 11.05
C PHE A 128 -10.61 17.57 11.05
N PRO A 129 -9.90 17.58 12.20
CA PRO A 129 -8.55 17.08 12.26
C PRO A 129 -8.50 15.58 11.94
N THR A 130 -7.43 15.15 11.30
CA THR A 130 -7.21 13.76 10.91
C THR A 130 -6.21 13.08 11.84
N LEU A 131 -6.07 11.76 11.72
CA LEU A 131 -5.07 11.00 12.45
C LEU A 131 -3.64 11.21 11.91
N LEU A 132 -3.50 11.80 10.72
CA LEU A 132 -2.20 12.16 10.17
C LEU A 132 -1.70 13.45 10.86
N ALA A 133 -0.72 13.29 11.75
CA ALA A 133 -0.12 14.41 12.47
C ALA A 133 0.46 15.45 11.50
N ASN A 134 0.32 16.73 11.85
CA ASN A 134 0.80 17.89 11.08
C ASN A 134 0.20 18.06 9.67
N ALA A 135 -0.81 17.27 9.30
CA ALA A 135 -1.54 17.49 8.05
C ALA A 135 -2.67 18.53 8.21
N PRO A 136 -3.03 19.26 7.14
CA PRO A 136 -4.19 20.16 7.16
C PRO A 136 -5.48 19.40 7.49
N PRO A 137 -6.41 19.98 8.28
CA PRO A 137 -7.67 19.31 8.60
C PRO A 137 -8.50 19.08 7.33
N LEU A 138 -9.36 18.06 7.36
CA LEU A 138 -10.41 17.91 6.37
C LEU A 138 -11.41 19.05 6.55
N VAL A 139 -11.88 19.64 5.46
CA VAL A 139 -12.81 20.77 5.50
C VAL A 139 -14.13 20.35 4.89
N LYS A 140 -15.23 20.58 5.62
CA LYS A 140 -16.56 20.46 5.02
C LYS A 140 -16.71 21.50 3.92
N THR A 141 -17.02 21.00 2.73
CA THR A 141 -17.25 21.78 1.52
C THR A 141 -18.67 21.50 1.02
N ARG A 142 -19.02 22.14 -0.09
CA ARG A 142 -20.25 21.87 -0.81
C ARG A 142 -19.90 21.86 -2.29
N LEU A 143 -20.32 20.82 -2.99
CA LEU A 143 -20.03 20.73 -4.42
C LEU A 143 -20.63 21.93 -5.17
N PRO A 144 -19.90 22.49 -6.15
CA PRO A 144 -20.42 23.54 -7.00
C PRO A 144 -21.73 23.10 -7.66
N TYR A 145 -22.74 23.98 -7.67
CA TYR A 145 -24.02 23.76 -8.34
C TYR A 145 -24.90 22.63 -7.77
N THR A 146 -24.49 21.96 -6.69
CA THR A 146 -25.34 20.98 -5.99
C THR A 146 -25.52 21.35 -4.51
N SER A 147 -26.53 20.75 -3.87
CA SER A 147 -26.70 20.83 -2.41
C SER A 147 -26.05 19.66 -1.67
N GLU A 148 -25.21 18.91 -2.35
CA GLU A 148 -24.59 17.71 -1.80
C GLU A 148 -23.43 18.08 -0.89
N VAL A 149 -23.31 17.34 0.22
CA VAL A 149 -22.22 17.51 1.17
C VAL A 149 -20.95 16.91 0.59
N SER A 150 -19.86 17.66 0.68
CA SER A 150 -18.53 17.19 0.34
C SER A 150 -17.54 17.51 1.45
N VAL A 151 -16.41 16.82 1.44
CA VAL A 151 -15.28 17.07 2.33
C VAL A 151 -14.05 17.19 1.45
N ASN A 152 -13.29 18.28 1.56
CA ASN A 152 -12.19 18.61 0.64
C ASN A 152 -12.57 18.52 -0.85
N ASP A 153 -13.77 18.99 -1.21
CA ASP A 153 -14.39 18.88 -2.54
C ASP A 153 -14.61 17.44 -3.05
N VAL A 154 -14.44 16.44 -2.18
CA VAL A 154 -14.79 15.05 -2.45
C VAL A 154 -16.20 14.77 -1.97
N LYS A 155 -17.03 14.21 -2.87
CA LYS A 155 -18.42 13.85 -2.59
C LYS A 155 -18.51 12.71 -1.59
N ILE A 156 -19.45 12.82 -0.63
CA ILE A 156 -19.87 11.67 0.18
C ILE A 156 -20.93 10.89 -0.59
N MET A 157 -20.63 9.64 -0.88
CA MET A 157 -21.45 8.75 -1.69
C MET A 157 -22.44 7.96 -0.83
N ASP A 158 -21.95 7.39 0.27
CA ASP A 158 -22.72 6.57 1.17
C ASP A 158 -22.50 7.03 2.61
N TRP A 159 -23.59 7.19 3.34
CA TRP A 159 -23.56 7.60 4.74
C TRP A 159 -23.61 6.40 5.65
N GLU A 160 -22.75 6.37 6.67
CA GLU A 160 -22.78 5.37 7.74
C GLU A 160 -22.92 3.94 7.20
N ILE A 161 -22.08 3.58 6.23
CA ILE A 161 -21.95 2.22 5.69
C ILE A 161 -21.83 1.23 6.86
N TYR A 162 -21.03 1.58 7.85
CA TYR A 162 -20.92 0.87 9.11
C TYR A 162 -20.93 1.86 10.28
N ASN A 163 -21.58 1.49 11.38
CA ASN A 163 -21.65 2.31 12.58
C ASN A 163 -21.97 1.43 13.80
N ASP A 164 -20.95 1.12 14.62
CA ASP A 164 -21.12 0.41 15.90
C ASP A 164 -21.01 1.35 17.12
N GLY A 165 -20.89 2.66 16.87
CA GLY A 165 -20.71 3.69 17.89
C GLY A 165 -19.25 4.01 18.24
N GLU A 166 -18.30 3.10 18.00
CA GLU A 166 -16.86 3.34 18.14
C GLU A 166 -16.19 3.59 16.78
N VAL A 167 -16.62 2.88 15.75
CA VAL A 167 -16.17 3.03 14.37
C VAL A 167 -17.36 3.43 13.52
N ILE A 168 -17.22 4.56 12.84
CA ILE A 168 -18.17 5.02 11.82
C ILE A 168 -17.47 5.03 10.47
N VAL A 169 -18.12 4.49 9.45
CA VAL A 169 -17.60 4.47 8.08
C VAL A 169 -18.53 5.18 7.14
N HIS A 170 -18.04 6.20 6.44
CA HIS A 170 -18.73 6.84 5.34
C HIS A 170 -18.02 6.53 4.03
N GLY A 171 -18.76 6.41 2.95
CA GLY A 171 -18.24 6.21 1.60
C GLY A 171 -17.98 7.53 0.89
N VAL A 172 -16.83 7.68 0.24
CA VAL A 172 -16.43 8.88 -0.52
C VAL A 172 -15.98 8.51 -1.93
N ASP A 173 -16.22 9.42 -2.86
CA ASP A 173 -16.00 9.18 -4.30
C ASP A 173 -14.51 9.01 -4.65
N ASP A 174 -13.63 9.80 -4.01
CA ASP A 174 -12.19 9.84 -4.30
C ASP A 174 -11.38 10.04 -3.00
N TYR A 175 -10.05 10.08 -3.10
CA TYR A 175 -9.19 10.37 -1.97
C TYR A 175 -9.15 11.85 -1.61
N PHE A 176 -8.97 12.14 -0.33
CA PHE A 176 -8.71 13.50 0.12
C PHE A 176 -7.28 13.91 -0.20
N ASN A 177 -7.14 15.09 -0.79
CA ASN A 177 -5.83 15.67 -1.07
C ASN A 177 -5.30 16.43 0.16
N PRO A 178 -4.14 16.06 0.75
CA PRO A 178 -3.55 16.80 1.86
C PRO A 178 -3.13 18.23 1.49
N ALA A 179 -2.91 18.52 0.21
CA ALA A 179 -2.63 19.86 -0.30
C ALA A 179 -3.90 20.67 -0.59
N PHE A 180 -5.07 20.22 -0.12
CA PHE A 180 -6.32 20.92 -0.31
C PHE A 180 -6.29 22.30 0.35
N ALA A 181 -6.52 23.34 -0.45
CA ALA A 181 -6.60 24.72 -0.01
C ALA A 181 -8.00 25.26 -0.32
N VAL A 182 -8.75 25.62 0.72
CA VAL A 182 -10.04 26.28 0.55
C VAL A 182 -9.79 27.72 0.12
N VAL A 183 -10.01 28.01 -1.16
CA VAL A 183 -10.15 29.39 -1.62
C VAL A 183 -11.58 29.82 -1.28
N TYR A 184 -11.76 30.45 -0.12
CA TYR A 184 -13.02 31.13 0.15
C TYR A 184 -13.16 32.25 -0.88
N PRO A 185 -14.26 32.33 -1.66
CA PRO A 185 -14.60 33.58 -2.29
C PRO A 185 -14.88 34.55 -1.15
N SER A 186 -13.91 35.43 -0.88
CA SER A 186 -14.09 36.59 -0.02
C SER A 186 -15.43 37.21 -0.38
N ARG A 187 -16.30 37.39 0.62
CA ARG A 187 -17.60 38.04 0.46
C ARG A 187 -17.38 39.22 -0.46
N VAL A 188 -18.01 39.18 -1.63
CA VAL A 188 -18.14 40.33 -2.52
C VAL A 188 -18.50 41.50 -1.61
N ALA A 189 -17.57 42.43 -1.46
CA ALA A 189 -17.82 43.69 -0.80
C ALA A 189 -18.88 44.39 -1.66
N LYS A 190 -20.15 44.13 -1.36
CA LYS A 190 -21.25 45.01 -1.75
C LYS A 190 -21.13 46.25 -0.87
N GLN A 191 -20.19 47.12 -1.23
CA GLN A 191 -20.33 48.54 -1.00
C GLN A 191 -20.28 49.16 -2.38
N GLY A 192 -21.47 49.51 -2.86
CA GLY A 192 -21.62 50.28 -4.09
C GLY A 192 -20.88 51.60 -3.95
N LEU A 193 -20.13 51.93 -4.99
CA LEU A 193 -19.96 53.30 -5.40
C LEU A 193 -19.72 53.28 -6.92
N ASP A 194 -20.80 53.59 -7.61
CA ASP A 194 -20.92 54.24 -8.92
C ASP A 194 -19.61 54.48 -9.69
N ASP A 195 -19.55 53.98 -10.93
CA ASP A 195 -19.64 54.82 -12.13
C ASP A 195 -18.78 54.27 -13.30
N HIS A 196 -19.40 54.29 -14.48
CA HIS A 196 -18.84 54.23 -15.83
C HIS A 196 -17.92 53.10 -16.34
N ARG A 197 -18.42 52.56 -17.48
CA ARG A 197 -17.78 52.23 -18.77
C ARG A 197 -17.68 50.75 -19.12
N ALA A 198 -18.25 50.49 -20.30
CA ALA A 198 -18.11 49.29 -21.10
C ALA A 198 -16.64 48.95 -21.33
N ASP A 199 -16.33 47.66 -21.39
CA ASP A 199 -15.80 47.04 -22.60
C ASP A 199 -15.95 45.52 -22.47
N ASP A 200 -16.29 44.92 -23.61
CA ASP A 200 -16.47 43.49 -23.81
C ASP A 200 -15.12 42.77 -23.64
N ASP A 201 -15.00 41.84 -22.69
CA ASP A 201 -13.92 40.86 -22.69
C ASP A 201 -14.41 39.49 -22.18
N GLU A 202 -14.54 38.61 -23.17
CA GLU A 202 -14.41 37.16 -23.18
C GLU A 202 -14.06 36.50 -21.82
N ILE A 203 -15.07 35.89 -21.17
CA ILE A 203 -14.89 35.05 -19.98
C ILE A 203 -14.21 33.75 -20.39
N ARG A 204 -12.88 33.77 -20.41
CA ARG A 204 -12.05 32.57 -20.38
C ARG A 204 -12.11 31.98 -18.97
N SER A 205 -12.78 30.84 -18.83
CA SER A 205 -12.80 30.04 -17.62
C SER A 205 -11.36 29.78 -17.12
N PRO A 206 -11.05 30.00 -15.82
CA PRO A 206 -9.78 29.53 -15.29
C PRO A 206 -9.82 28.02 -15.21
N SER A 207 -9.09 27.40 -16.13
CA SER A 207 -8.77 25.99 -16.15
C SER A 207 -8.22 25.54 -14.80
N SER A 208 -8.83 24.48 -14.27
CA SER A 208 -8.27 23.47 -13.38
C SER A 208 -6.74 23.53 -13.28
N CYS A 209 -6.23 24.14 -12.20
CA CYS A 209 -4.84 23.97 -11.80
C CYS A 209 -4.71 22.58 -11.17
N LYS A 210 -4.40 21.57 -11.99
CA LYS A 210 -3.77 20.33 -11.53
C LYS A 210 -2.42 20.68 -10.93
N SER A 211 -2.41 20.97 -9.62
CA SER A 211 -1.19 21.22 -8.85
C SER A 211 -0.54 19.89 -8.48
N ASN A 212 0.15 19.28 -9.44
CA ASN A 212 0.95 18.07 -9.26
C ASN A 212 2.33 18.39 -8.65
N ARG A 213 2.39 19.13 -7.54
CA ARG A 213 3.69 19.54 -6.97
C ARG A 213 3.89 19.37 -5.47
N SER A 214 2.98 18.73 -4.73
CA SER A 214 3.17 18.52 -3.28
C SER A 214 3.18 17.06 -2.80
N LEU A 215 2.81 16.08 -3.62
CA LEU A 215 2.83 14.67 -3.21
C LEU A 215 4.24 14.06 -3.22
N PHE A 216 5.14 14.57 -4.06
CA PHE A 216 6.52 14.08 -4.14
C PHE A 216 7.30 14.32 -2.84
N LEU A 217 6.97 15.35 -2.06
CA LEU A 217 7.62 15.60 -0.77
C LEU A 217 7.03 14.74 0.37
N VAL A 218 5.73 14.44 0.33
CA VAL A 218 5.10 13.54 1.31
C VAL A 218 5.52 12.08 1.08
N LEU A 219 5.72 11.67 -0.17
CA LEU A 219 6.18 10.32 -0.52
C LEU A 219 7.67 10.08 -0.27
N MET A 220 8.49 11.15 -0.26
CA MET A 220 9.94 11.03 -0.04
C MET A 220 10.32 10.82 1.42
N GLU A 221 9.39 11.01 2.36
CA GLU A 221 9.60 10.70 3.78
C GLU A 221 9.40 9.20 4.08
N GLU A 222 8.70 8.45 3.22
CA GLU A 222 8.37 7.03 3.42
C GLU A 222 9.41 6.03 2.86
N VAL A 223 10.45 6.51 2.16
CA VAL A 223 11.55 5.63 1.69
C VAL A 223 12.49 5.23 2.85
N VAL A 224 12.40 5.88 4.01
CA VAL A 224 13.29 5.66 5.16
C VAL A 224 12.83 4.53 6.10
N GLU A 225 11.60 4.04 5.99
CA GLU A 225 11.07 2.98 6.89
C GLU A 225 10.67 1.68 6.17
N TRP A 226 11.35 1.31 5.09
CA TRP A 226 11.32 -0.10 4.71
C TRP A 226 12.08 -0.88 5.78
N PRO A 227 11.41 -1.80 6.53
CA PRO A 227 12.11 -2.57 7.54
C PRO A 227 13.28 -3.27 6.84
N ILE A 228 14.46 -3.23 7.44
CA ILE A 228 15.73 -3.74 6.88
C ILE A 228 15.58 -5.17 6.31
N THR A 229 14.62 -5.93 6.83
CA THR A 229 14.19 -7.25 6.34
C THR A 229 13.72 -7.26 4.89
N ASN A 230 12.98 -6.25 4.42
CA ASN A 230 12.48 -6.19 3.04
C ASN A 230 13.60 -5.86 2.04
N VAL A 231 14.54 -4.99 2.43
CA VAL A 231 15.73 -4.69 1.61
C VAL A 231 16.62 -5.92 1.48
N LEU A 232 16.82 -6.67 2.58
CA LEU A 232 17.53 -7.95 2.56
C LEU A 232 16.82 -9.00 1.71
N LEU A 233 15.49 -9.07 1.76
CA LEU A 233 14.70 -10.00 0.95
C LEU A 233 14.83 -9.69 -0.54
N ILE A 234 14.73 -8.41 -0.93
CA ILE A 234 14.92 -7.99 -2.33
C ILE A 234 16.36 -8.28 -2.79
N ALA A 235 17.37 -7.99 -1.96
CA ALA A 235 18.76 -8.31 -2.28
C ALA A 235 18.97 -9.82 -2.47
N LEU A 236 18.37 -10.66 -1.62
CA LEU A 236 18.42 -12.13 -1.77
C LEU A 236 17.74 -12.60 -3.06
N LEU A 237 16.58 -12.03 -3.42
CA LEU A 237 15.88 -12.38 -4.67
C LEU A 237 16.73 -12.03 -5.91
N VAL A 238 17.40 -10.89 -5.90
CA VAL A 238 18.30 -10.46 -6.99
C VAL A 238 19.49 -11.41 -7.11
N VAL A 239 20.12 -11.80 -6.00
CA VAL A 239 21.22 -12.77 -5.99
C VAL A 239 20.76 -14.14 -6.50
N MET A 240 19.60 -14.61 -6.06
CA MET A 240 19.04 -15.89 -6.52
C MET A 240 18.73 -15.87 -8.02
N ALA A 241 18.15 -14.78 -8.54
CA ALA A 241 17.91 -14.63 -9.96
C ALA A 241 19.21 -14.65 -10.78
N ALA A 242 20.27 -13.98 -10.30
CA ALA A 242 21.58 -13.99 -10.94
C ALA A 242 22.21 -15.41 -10.97
N ILE A 243 22.06 -16.18 -9.89
CA ILE A 243 22.53 -17.58 -9.83
C ILE A 243 21.76 -18.45 -10.83
N ILE A 244 20.44 -18.31 -10.91
CA ILE A 244 19.61 -19.08 -11.86
C ILE A 244 20.01 -18.77 -13.31
N LEU A 245 20.22 -17.50 -13.64
CA LEU A 245 20.70 -17.08 -14.96
C LEU A 245 22.10 -17.63 -15.23
N GLY A 246 23.01 -17.57 -14.25
CA GLY A 246 24.36 -18.12 -14.36
C GLY A 246 24.37 -19.63 -14.61
N LEU A 247 23.54 -20.39 -13.88
CA LEU A 247 23.39 -21.84 -14.07
C LEU A 247 22.76 -22.19 -15.42
N SER A 248 21.82 -21.37 -15.89
CA SER A 248 21.20 -21.52 -17.20
C SER A 248 22.21 -21.29 -18.32
N CYS A 249 23.03 -20.24 -18.22
CA CYS A 249 24.15 -19.99 -19.13
C CYS A 249 25.20 -21.11 -19.06
N TYR A 250 25.53 -21.60 -17.87
CA TYR A 250 26.48 -22.69 -17.69
C TYR A 250 25.99 -23.99 -18.34
N ARG A 251 24.72 -24.35 -18.16
CA ARG A 251 24.12 -25.51 -18.84
C ARG A 251 24.11 -25.36 -20.35
N TYR A 252 23.83 -24.15 -20.84
CA TYR A 252 23.86 -23.87 -22.28
C TYR A 252 25.26 -24.06 -22.86
N LEU A 253 26.29 -23.54 -22.18
CA LEU A 253 27.68 -23.70 -22.59
C LEU A 253 28.16 -25.16 -22.48
N TYR A 254 27.79 -25.87 -21.42
CA TYR A 254 28.16 -27.28 -21.24
C TYR A 254 27.55 -28.16 -22.33
N LYS A 255 26.27 -27.94 -22.66
CA LYS A 255 25.60 -28.67 -23.75
C LYS A 255 26.26 -28.39 -25.11
N SER A 256 26.73 -27.17 -25.34
CA SER A 256 27.48 -26.82 -26.54
C SER A 256 28.85 -27.51 -26.60
N TRP A 257 29.47 -27.84 -25.46
CA TRP A 257 30.79 -28.47 -25.42
C TRP A 257 30.75 -29.99 -25.73
N ASP A 258 29.69 -30.69 -25.32
CA ASP A 258 29.55 -32.13 -25.63
C ASP A 258 29.38 -32.40 -27.13
N GLU A 259 28.90 -31.42 -27.89
CA GLU A 259 28.73 -31.54 -29.35
C GLU A 259 30.05 -31.40 -30.13
N TYR A 260 31.13 -30.92 -29.48
CA TYR A 260 32.47 -30.80 -30.06
C TYR A 260 33.44 -31.93 -29.66
N LEU A 261 33.01 -32.87 -28.81
CA LEU A 261 33.83 -34.05 -28.52
C LEU A 261 33.73 -35.04 -29.69
N PRO A 262 34.83 -35.28 -30.43
CA PRO A 262 34.80 -36.19 -31.57
C PRO A 262 34.43 -37.60 -31.10
N VAL A 263 33.39 -38.16 -31.72
CA VAL A 263 32.97 -39.55 -31.57
C VAL A 263 34.20 -40.44 -31.72
N LYS A 264 34.57 -41.12 -30.63
CA LYS A 264 35.67 -42.07 -30.60
C LYS A 264 35.30 -43.21 -31.55
N THR A 265 35.90 -43.22 -32.73
CA THR A 265 35.72 -44.26 -33.73
C THR A 265 36.11 -45.61 -33.13
N SER A 266 35.17 -46.54 -33.21
CA SER A 266 35.32 -47.95 -32.89
C SER A 266 36.38 -48.60 -33.80
N SER A 267 37.55 -48.88 -33.23
CA SER A 267 38.39 -50.07 -33.42
C SER A 267 38.98 -50.36 -32.04
N ASP A 268 39.13 -51.57 -31.52
CA ASP A 268 39.41 -52.86 -32.11
C ASP A 268 38.92 -53.97 -31.18
N ASP A 269 38.49 -55.07 -31.79
CA ASP A 269 38.97 -56.43 -31.54
C ASP A 269 39.66 -56.74 -30.20
N THR A 270 38.92 -57.51 -29.39
CA THR A 270 39.35 -58.69 -28.63
C THR A 270 40.82 -58.83 -28.21
N LEU A 271 41.09 -58.77 -26.90
CA LEU A 271 42.02 -59.70 -26.22
C LEU A 271 41.57 -60.00 -24.77
N PRO A 272 41.76 -61.22 -24.25
CA PRO A 272 41.11 -61.70 -23.03
C PRO A 272 41.83 -61.30 -21.74
N LEU A 273 41.00 -61.02 -20.74
CA LEU A 273 41.30 -60.79 -19.33
C LEU A 273 41.94 -62.04 -18.68
N SER A 274 43.25 -62.26 -18.78
CA SER A 274 43.91 -63.28 -17.94
C SER A 274 45.40 -63.08 -17.59
N SER A 275 46.04 -61.94 -17.89
CA SER A 275 47.41 -61.72 -17.41
C SER A 275 47.73 -60.26 -17.09
N LEU A 276 47.39 -59.78 -15.89
CA LEU A 276 48.21 -58.78 -15.19
C LEU A 276 47.83 -58.60 -13.71
N ILE A 277 47.58 -59.68 -12.97
CA ILE A 277 47.69 -59.66 -11.49
C ILE A 277 48.97 -60.40 -11.12
N ARG A 278 50.11 -59.73 -11.26
CA ARG A 278 51.35 -59.98 -10.53
C ARG A 278 52.30 -58.82 -10.80
N THR A 279 53.06 -58.45 -9.77
CA THR A 279 54.00 -57.31 -9.69
C THR A 279 53.29 -55.95 -9.61
N PHE A 280 53.27 -55.21 -8.49
CA PHE A 280 54.25 -55.05 -7.42
C PHE A 280 53.55 -54.79 -6.07
N VAL A 281 54.01 -55.53 -5.05
CA VAL A 281 54.26 -55.03 -3.69
C VAL A 281 55.38 -54.02 -3.75
#